data_AF-A0A0F9PFZ3-F1
#
_entry.id   AF-A0A0F9PFZ3-F1
#
_cell.length_a   1.000
_cell.length_b   1.000
_cell.length_c   1.000
_cell.angle_alpha   90.00
_cell.angle_beta   90.00
_cell.angle_gamma   90.00
#
_symmetry.space_group_name_H-M   'P 1'
#
loop_
_entity.id
_entity.type
_entity.pdbx_description
1 polymer ?
#
loop_
_entity_poly.entity_id
_entity_poly.type
_entity_poly.pdbx_seq_one_letter_code
_entity_poly.pdbx_strand_id
1 'polypeptide(L)'
;MIGKRIYPNDNGDLFLSQGDYGQQINGEWFARPPNCHTGSLKNHEVTEHDDGTITVNPSIFICDDENELYHGYLKHGEWKP
;
A
#
# COMPACT_ATOMS: atom_id res chain seq x y z
N MET A 1 10.18 0.98 -7.53
CA MET A 1 9.72 2.39 -7.44
C MET A 1 9.69 2.78 -5.97
N ILE A 2 10.15 3.96 -5.59
CA ILE A 2 10.04 4.43 -4.20
C ILE A 2 8.59 4.88 -3.93
N GLY A 3 7.93 4.24 -2.97
CA GLY A 3 6.61 4.60 -2.53
C GLY A 3 6.62 5.75 -1.53
N LYS A 4 5.48 6.41 -1.38
CA LYS A 4 5.32 7.55 -0.49
C LYS A 4 4.25 7.27 0.57
N ARG A 5 4.59 7.51 1.83
CA ARG A 5 3.62 7.45 2.93
C ARG A 5 2.71 8.67 2.89
N ILE A 6 1.40 8.44 2.94
CA ILE A 6 0.37 9.46 3.03
C ILE A 6 -0.41 9.26 4.34
N TYR A 7 -0.78 10.38 4.95
CA TYR A 7 -1.59 10.40 6.17
C TYR A 7 -3.01 10.87 5.83
N PRO A 8 -4.03 10.41 6.57
CA PRO A 8 -5.38 10.93 6.43
C PRO A 8 -5.44 12.44 6.65
N ASN A 9 -6.35 13.12 5.95
CA ASN A 9 -6.59 14.55 6.15
C ASN A 9 -7.36 14.81 7.47
N ASP A 10 -7.69 16.08 7.74
CA ASP A 10 -8.41 16.50 8.95
C ASP A 10 -9.81 15.86 9.09
N ASN A 11 -10.40 15.39 7.99
CA ASN A 11 -11.69 14.67 7.99
C ASN A 11 -11.53 13.16 8.18
N GLY A 12 -10.30 12.66 8.20
CA GLY A 12 -9.97 11.23 8.29
C GLY A 12 -9.95 10.48 6.97
N ASP A 13 -10.04 11.19 5.85
CA ASP A 13 -9.99 10.60 4.52
C ASP A 13 -8.54 10.37 4.08
N LEU A 14 -8.26 9.16 3.58
CA LEU A 14 -6.96 8.79 3.03
C LEU A 14 -7.03 8.79 1.49
N PHE A 15 -6.38 9.76 0.86
CA PHE A 15 -6.32 9.90 -0.61
C PHE A 15 -4.97 9.42 -1.15
N LEU A 16 -4.97 8.28 -1.86
CA LEU A 16 -3.76 7.65 -2.40
C LEU A 16 -3.64 7.85 -3.93
N SER A 17 -2.49 8.39 -4.35
CA SER A 17 -2.03 8.36 -5.75
C SER A 17 -1.23 7.09 -6.00
N GLN A 18 -0.89 6.82 -7.26
CA GLN A 18 -0.10 5.63 -7.60
C GLN A 18 1.28 5.67 -6.92
N GLY A 19 1.68 4.56 -6.32
CA GLY A 19 2.90 4.43 -5.52
C GLY A 19 2.73 4.80 -4.05
N ASP A 20 1.59 5.37 -3.66
CA ASP A 20 1.35 5.77 -2.28
C ASP A 20 0.88 4.59 -1.41
N TYR A 21 1.14 4.71 -0.11
CA TYR A 21 0.59 3.85 0.93
C TYR A 21 0.30 4.65 2.19
N GLY A 22 -0.62 4.18 3.03
CA GLY A 22 -1.00 4.91 4.24
C GLY A 22 -1.95 4.11 5.14
N GLN A 23 -2.06 4.55 6.38
CA GLN A 23 -2.95 3.97 7.37
C GLN A 23 -4.14 4.90 7.59
N GLN A 24 -5.35 4.38 7.56
CA GLN A 24 -6.53 5.11 7.97
C GLN A 24 -6.59 5.30 9.49
N ILE A 25 -7.45 6.21 9.96
CA ILE A 25 -7.64 6.48 11.40
C ILE A 25 -8.06 5.23 12.18
N ASN A 26 -8.79 4.30 11.54
CA ASN A 26 -9.20 3.03 12.14
C ASN A 26 -8.06 2.01 12.26
N GLY A 27 -6.84 2.35 11.83
CA GLY A 27 -5.66 1.47 11.86
C GLY A 27 -5.53 0.56 10.63
N GLU A 28 -6.48 0.57 9.69
CA GLU A 28 -6.40 -0.24 8.48
C GLU A 28 -5.42 0.37 7.48
N TRP A 29 -4.55 -0.47 6.94
CA TRP A 29 -3.56 -0.07 5.94
C TRP A 29 -4.12 -0.20 4.53
N PHE A 30 -3.79 0.77 3.69
CA PHE A 30 -4.09 0.80 2.28
C PHE A 30 -2.84 1.12 1.48
N ALA A 31 -2.78 0.60 0.27
CA ALA A 31 -1.73 0.94 -0.67
C ALA A 31 -2.29 0.98 -2.09
N ARG A 32 -1.65 1.79 -2.94
CA ARG A 32 -1.96 1.85 -4.36
C ARG A 32 -0.67 1.57 -5.14
N PRO A 33 -0.46 0.32 -5.58
CA PRO A 33 0.73 -0.01 -6.36
C PRO A 33 0.82 0.82 -7.65
N PRO A 34 2.02 0.93 -8.25
CA PRO A 34 2.21 1.66 -9.50
C PRO A 34 1.30 1.11 -10.60
N ASN A 35 0.67 1.99 -11.39
CA ASN A 35 -0.26 1.63 -12.49
C ASN A 35 -1.47 0.78 -12.06
N CYS A 36 -1.82 0.73 -10.78
CA CYS A 36 -2.90 -0.11 -10.27
C CYS A 36 -3.96 0.67 -9.48
N HIS A 37 -5.01 -0.04 -9.07
CA HIS A 37 -6.05 0.44 -8.16
C HIS A 37 -5.57 0.40 -6.71
N THR A 38 -6.25 1.17 -5.85
CA THR A 38 -6.04 1.13 -4.40
C THR A 38 -6.59 -0.17 -3.84
N GLY A 39 -5.84 -0.81 -2.96
CA GLY A 39 -6.25 -2.01 -2.23
C GLY A 39 -6.08 -1.88 -0.73
N SER A 40 -6.93 -2.58 0.02
CA SER A 40 -6.75 -2.79 1.46
C SER A 40 -5.66 -3.84 1.71
N LEU A 41 -4.85 -3.63 2.75
CA LEU A 41 -3.84 -4.55 3.25
C LEU A 41 -4.32 -5.31 4.50
N LYS A 42 -5.63 -5.37 4.76
CA LYS A 42 -6.19 -6.04 5.95
C LYS A 42 -5.83 -7.52 6.10
N ASN A 43 -5.49 -8.19 5.00
CA ASN A 43 -5.10 -9.60 4.96
C ASN A 43 -3.57 -9.78 4.90
N HIS A 44 -2.82 -8.69 5.09
CA HIS A 44 -1.38 -8.67 5.08
C HIS A 44 -0.86 -8.30 6.46
N GLU A 45 0.35 -8.78 6.75
CA GLU A 45 1.16 -8.29 7.84
C GLU A 45 1.90 -7.04 7.36
N VAL A 46 1.75 -5.94 8.09
CA VAL A 46 2.44 -4.68 7.83
C VAL A 46 3.42 -4.41 8.97
N THR A 47 4.71 -4.34 8.64
CA THR A 47 5.78 -3.97 9.57
C THR A 47 6.20 -2.54 9.28
N GLU A 48 6.05 -1.64 10.26
CA GLU A 48 6.60 -0.29 10.19
C GLU A 48 8.08 -0.27 10.57
N HIS A 49 8.85 0.61 9.94
CA HIS A 49 10.27 0.80 10.18
C HIS A 49 10.57 2.16 10.83
N ASP A 50 11.76 2.29 11.43
CA ASP A 50 12.20 3.51 12.12
C ASP A 50 12.29 4.73 11.19
N ASP A 51 12.46 4.52 9.88
CA ASP A 51 12.48 5.58 8.86
C ASP A 51 11.07 6.02 8.41
N GLY A 52 10.02 5.45 9.02
CA GLY A 52 8.62 5.73 8.70
C GLY A 52 8.08 4.97 7.49
N THR A 53 8.89 4.14 6.82
CA THR A 53 8.44 3.27 5.72
C THR A 53 7.82 1.98 6.25
N ILE A 54 7.28 1.16 5.34
CA ILE A 54 6.69 -0.15 5.68
C ILE A 54 7.24 -1.29 4.83
N THR A 55 7.15 -2.50 5.38
CA THR A 55 7.22 -3.76 4.64
C THR A 55 5.87 -4.47 4.75
N VAL A 56 5.40 -5.07 3.65
CA VAL A 56 4.14 -5.80 3.57
C VAL A 56 4.43 -7.26 3.21
N ASN A 57 3.85 -8.19 3.97
CA ASN A 57 3.93 -9.64 3.71
C ASN A 57 2.54 -10.30 3.79
N PRO A 58 2.23 -11.33 2.98
CA PRO A 58 2.99 -11.81 1.83
C PRO A 58 3.00 -10.78 0.67
N SER A 59 3.39 -11.19 -0.54
CA SER A 59 3.27 -10.34 -1.73
C SER A 59 1.85 -9.79 -1.90
N ILE A 60 1.76 -8.60 -2.49
CA ILE A 60 0.51 -7.97 -2.88
C ILE A 60 0.14 -8.49 -4.27
N PHE A 61 -1.06 -9.06 -4.39
CA PHE A 61 -1.63 -9.52 -5.64
C PHE A 61 -2.96 -8.78 -5.86
N ILE A 62 -3.11 -8.14 -7.02
CA ILE A 62 -4.31 -7.44 -7.46
C ILE A 62 -4.68 -7.95 -8.85
N CYS A 63 -5.94 -8.36 -9.00
CA CYS A 63 -6.52 -8.78 -10.26
C CYS A 63 -7.85 -8.06 -10.53
N ASP A 64 -8.20 -7.97 -11.81
CA ASP A 64 -9.52 -7.57 -12.30
C ASP A 64 -10.09 -8.72 -13.14
N ASP A 65 -11.16 -9.32 -12.65
CA ASP A 65 -11.67 -10.64 -13.08
C ASP A 65 -10.55 -11.70 -13.13
N GLU A 66 -10.05 -11.99 -14.33
CA GLU A 66 -8.99 -12.98 -14.59
C GLU A 66 -7.64 -12.33 -14.97
N ASN A 67 -7.57 -11.00 -15.05
CA ASN A 67 -6.36 -10.29 -15.44
C ASN A 67 -5.56 -9.88 -14.20
N GLU A 68 -4.33 -10.35 -14.11
CA GLU A 68 -3.37 -9.83 -13.15
C GLU A 68 -3.05 -8.36 -13.47
N LEU A 69 -3.35 -7.48 -12.53
CA LEU A 69 -3.01 -6.05 -12.63
C LEU A 69 -1.70 -5.73 -11.94
N TYR A 70 -1.41 -6.42 -10.85
CA TYR A 70 -0.19 -6.25 -10.09
C TYR A 70 0.12 -7.51 -9.25
N HIS A 71 1.35 -7.99 -9.34
CA HIS A 71 1.91 -8.91 -8.37
C HIS A 71 3.29 -8.39 -7.96
N GLY A 72 3.51 -8.19 -6.67
CA GLY A 72 4.81 -7.75 -6.17
C GLY A 72 4.86 -7.50 -4.67
N TYR A 73 5.88 -6.78 -4.23
CA TYR A 73 6.18 -6.52 -2.82
C TYR A 73 6.34 -5.03 -2.56
N LEU A 74 6.03 -4.62 -1.32
CA LEU A 74 6.45 -3.35 -0.75
C LEU A 74 7.40 -3.68 0.40
N LYS A 75 8.69 -3.35 0.25
CA LYS A 75 9.72 -3.63 1.27
C LYS A 75 10.50 -2.36 1.56
N HIS A 76 10.51 -1.92 2.83
CA HIS A 76 11.12 -0.65 3.24
C HIS A 76 10.70 0.52 2.34
N GLY A 77 9.39 0.61 2.05
CA GLY A 77 8.84 1.66 1.18
C GLY A 77 9.17 1.53 -0.31
N GLU A 78 9.88 0.48 -0.75
CA GLU A 78 10.19 0.25 -2.16
C GLU A 78 9.25 -0.80 -2.78
N TRP A 79 8.57 -0.40 -3.85
CA TRP A 79 7.78 -1.28 -4.72
C TRP A 79 8.68 -2.08 -5.66
N LYS A 80 8.54 -3.42 -5.61
CA LYS A 80 9.21 -4.37 -6.51
C LYS A 80 8.18 -5.34 -7.09
N PRO A 81 8.18 -5.60 -8.40
CA PRO A 81 7.47 -6.76 -8.94
C PRO A 81 8.05 -8.06 -8.34
#